data_AF-A0A0G9MTS8-F1
#
_entry.id   AF-A0A0G9MTS8-F1
#
_cell.length_a   1.000
_cell.length_b   1.000
_cell.length_c   1.000
_cell.angle_alpha   90.00
_cell.angle_beta   90.00
_cell.angle_gamma   90.00
#
_symmetry.space_group_name_H-M   'P 1'
#
loop_
_entity.id
_entity.type
_entity.pdbx_description
1 polymer ?
#
loop_
_entity_poly.entity_id
_entity_poly.type
_entity_poly.pdbx_seq_one_letter_code
_entity_poly.pdbx_strand_id
1 'polypeptide(L)'
;MKPHPLPAACALLLGLAASPASACSVVSTYRVPTNLELVEQADVIVLGRVDGQRVTGEQPWDVALIVEPIEALQGELPESPLLLAEMTIAADDFVTLSNPYEVQHAHPEAGSGSCTRYTFPAGSTVLFFLEREGDGLRPLGAPFARSSEDVLTSDAPWLRLVRFYAEVVAAPEGERDAMLRAEEARYAALANDPVARLMAADIARQRAGPNRPLHEMMEDDLLSAEVGASADAMANAQAATEVGCAVAVMEGEDGQSLAGTTELDSCVNADELEPRR
;
A
#
# COMPACT_ATOMS: atom_id res chain seq x y z
N MET A 1 -52.69 -2.41 50.07
CA MET A 1 -51.80 -1.89 49.02
C MET A 1 -50.45 -2.55 49.19
N LYS A 2 -50.05 -3.42 48.26
CA LYS A 2 -48.74 -4.12 48.27
C LYS A 2 -47.93 -3.60 47.08
N PRO A 3 -46.64 -3.26 47.24
CA PRO A 3 -45.79 -2.89 46.12
C PRO A 3 -45.34 -4.16 45.38
N HIS A 4 -45.40 -4.12 44.04
CA HIS A 4 -44.76 -5.11 43.19
C HIS A 4 -43.39 -4.58 42.77
N PRO A 5 -42.31 -5.37 42.89
CA PRO A 5 -41.03 -5.05 42.28
C PRO A 5 -41.07 -5.40 40.79
N LEU A 6 -40.81 -4.44 39.92
CA LEU A 6 -40.56 -4.68 38.49
C LEU A 6 -39.04 -4.89 38.28
N PRO A 7 -38.64 -5.92 37.52
CA PRO A 7 -37.29 -6.44 37.51
C PRO A 7 -36.36 -5.67 36.56
N ALA A 8 -35.08 -5.71 36.93
CA ALA A 8 -33.94 -5.42 36.08
C ALA A 8 -33.93 -6.36 34.86
N ALA A 9 -34.02 -5.80 33.64
CA ALA A 9 -33.70 -6.51 32.40
C ALA A 9 -33.60 -5.51 31.23
N CYS A 10 -32.50 -4.75 31.15
CA CYS A 10 -32.15 -3.92 29.99
C CYS A 10 -30.65 -4.01 29.68
N ALA A 11 -30.10 -5.23 29.62
CA ALA A 11 -28.71 -5.44 29.23
C ALA A 11 -28.57 -6.73 28.43
N LEU A 12 -29.19 -6.79 27.25
CA LEU A 12 -28.86 -7.80 26.25
C LEU A 12 -29.39 -7.29 24.91
N LEU A 13 -28.50 -6.75 24.05
CA LEU A 13 -28.62 -6.64 22.58
C LEU A 13 -27.46 -5.77 22.02
N LEU A 14 -26.22 -6.03 22.45
CA LEU A 14 -25.00 -5.50 21.80
C LEU A 14 -24.24 -6.63 21.07
N GLY A 15 -24.99 -7.60 20.53
CA GLY A 15 -24.50 -8.63 19.64
C GLY A 15 -24.70 -8.25 18.18
N LEU A 16 -24.41 -6.99 17.81
CA LEU A 16 -24.17 -6.66 16.41
C LEU A 16 -22.88 -7.38 16.05
N ALA A 17 -23.01 -8.58 15.51
CA ALA A 17 -21.92 -9.25 14.83
C ALA A 17 -21.40 -8.27 13.80
N ALA A 18 -20.22 -7.69 14.07
CA ALA A 18 -19.44 -7.00 13.06
C ALA A 18 -19.26 -8.03 11.95
N SER A 19 -20.08 -7.93 10.90
CA SER A 19 -19.88 -8.73 9.72
C SER A 19 -18.47 -8.35 9.26
N PRO A 20 -17.55 -9.32 9.11
CA PRO A 20 -16.21 -8.99 8.67
C PRO A 20 -16.36 -8.21 7.37
N ALA A 21 -15.95 -6.95 7.40
CA ALA A 21 -15.85 -6.16 6.19
C ALA A 21 -14.93 -6.97 5.28
N SER A 22 -15.51 -7.54 4.22
CA SER A 22 -14.77 -8.34 3.24
C SER A 22 -13.99 -7.39 2.34
N ALA A 23 -13.11 -6.60 2.96
CA ALA A 23 -12.09 -5.80 2.31
C ALA A 23 -11.08 -6.80 1.73
N CYS A 24 -11.40 -7.26 0.52
CA CYS A 24 -10.68 -8.25 -0.28
C CYS A 24 -10.27 -9.50 0.50
N SER A 25 -11.24 -10.40 0.67
CA SER A 25 -10.92 -11.77 1.06
C SER A 25 -10.15 -12.44 -0.08
N VAL A 26 -8.82 -12.34 -0.02
CA VAL A 26 -7.93 -13.13 -0.87
C VAL A 26 -7.77 -14.52 -0.27
N VAL A 27 -7.65 -15.54 -1.13
CA VAL A 27 -7.38 -16.90 -0.68
C VAL A 27 -5.99 -16.96 -0.03
N SER A 28 -5.76 -17.89 0.90
CA SER A 28 -4.47 -18.00 1.61
C SER A 28 -3.27 -18.21 0.68
N THR A 29 -3.50 -18.80 -0.50
CA THR A 29 -2.47 -19.01 -1.52
C THR A 29 -2.22 -17.80 -2.42
N TYR A 30 -2.94 -16.69 -2.21
CA TYR A 30 -2.78 -15.48 -3.01
C TYR A 30 -1.38 -14.92 -2.86
N ARG A 31 -0.78 -14.57 -4.01
CA ARG A 31 0.51 -13.90 -4.14
C ARG A 31 0.23 -12.59 -4.85
N VAL A 32 0.70 -11.48 -4.31
CA VAL A 32 0.67 -10.21 -5.04
C VAL A 32 1.50 -10.41 -6.30
N PRO A 33 0.97 -10.17 -7.52
CA PRO A 33 1.75 -10.29 -8.73
C PRO A 33 3.03 -9.46 -8.68
N THR A 34 4.12 -10.01 -9.18
CA THR A 34 5.32 -9.23 -9.50
C THR A 34 5.00 -8.22 -10.62
N ASN A 35 5.82 -7.20 -10.83
CA ASN A 35 5.58 -6.22 -11.90
C ASN A 35 5.56 -6.88 -13.29
N LEU A 36 6.42 -7.87 -13.52
CA LEU A 36 6.45 -8.62 -14.77
C LEU A 36 5.19 -9.47 -14.95
N GLU A 37 4.75 -10.18 -13.90
CA GLU A 37 3.50 -10.94 -13.93
C GLU A 37 2.28 -10.03 -14.09
N LEU A 38 2.30 -8.83 -13.51
CA LEU A 38 1.23 -7.83 -13.65
C LEU A 38 1.11 -7.36 -15.10
N VAL A 39 2.24 -7.13 -15.77
CA VAL A 39 2.27 -6.82 -17.21
C VAL A 39 1.78 -8.00 -18.04
N GLU A 40 2.18 -9.23 -17.69
CA GLU A 40 1.74 -10.45 -18.39
C GLU A 40 0.23 -10.71 -18.26
N GLN A 41 -0.35 -10.35 -17.11
CA GLN A 41 -1.79 -10.54 -16.83
C GLN A 41 -2.68 -9.47 -17.47
N ALA A 42 -2.17 -8.27 -17.74
CA ALA A 42 -2.98 -7.20 -18.30
C ALA A 42 -3.28 -7.44 -19.79
N ASP A 43 -4.54 -7.32 -20.20
CA ASP A 43 -4.89 -7.34 -21.63
C ASP A 43 -4.47 -6.04 -22.32
N VAL A 44 -4.55 -4.93 -21.59
CA VAL A 44 -4.25 -3.58 -22.08
C VAL A 44 -3.55 -2.80 -20.98
N ILE A 45 -2.45 -2.12 -21.31
CA ILE A 45 -1.76 -1.19 -20.41
C ILE A 45 -1.79 0.18 -21.06
N VAL A 46 -2.45 1.15 -20.42
CA VAL A 46 -2.67 2.49 -20.96
C VAL A 46 -2.07 3.53 -20.04
N LEU A 47 -1.28 4.43 -20.62
CA LEU A 47 -0.99 5.74 -20.04
C LEU A 47 -2.16 6.66 -20.38
N GLY A 48 -2.86 7.17 -19.38
CA GLY A 48 -4.05 8.01 -19.57
C GLY A 48 -4.04 9.24 -18.69
N ARG A 49 -4.76 10.28 -19.10
CA ARG A 49 -4.99 11.49 -18.31
C ARG A 49 -6.35 11.41 -17.63
N VAL A 50 -6.39 11.67 -16.33
CA VAL A 50 -7.64 11.79 -15.57
C VAL A 50 -8.34 13.09 -15.97
N ASP A 51 -9.46 13.00 -16.67
CA ASP A 51 -10.20 14.16 -17.19
C ASP A 51 -11.40 14.53 -16.31
N GLY A 52 -12.01 13.54 -15.64
CA GLY A 52 -13.23 13.74 -14.89
C GLY A 52 -13.69 12.50 -14.13
N GLN A 53 -14.90 12.58 -13.59
CA GLN A 53 -15.64 11.43 -13.09
C GLN A 53 -17.11 11.53 -13.48
N ARG A 54 -17.83 10.42 -13.46
CA ARG A 54 -19.27 10.33 -13.75
C ARG A 54 -19.96 9.48 -12.69
N VAL A 55 -21.08 9.97 -12.16
CA VAL A 55 -21.99 9.15 -11.36
C VAL A 55 -22.73 8.19 -12.28
N THR A 56 -22.65 6.90 -12.00
CA THR A 56 -23.22 5.81 -12.82
C THR A 56 -24.45 5.16 -12.18
N GLY A 57 -24.79 5.51 -10.95
CA GLY A 57 -25.90 4.92 -10.20
C GLY A 57 -26.26 5.73 -8.95
N GLU A 58 -26.89 5.07 -7.97
CA GLU A 58 -27.42 5.70 -6.75
C GLU A 58 -26.56 5.44 -5.51
N GLN A 59 -25.73 4.39 -5.53
CA GLN A 59 -24.84 4.07 -4.41
C GLN A 59 -23.62 5.00 -4.40
N PRO A 60 -23.00 5.24 -3.23
CA PRO A 60 -21.80 6.07 -3.13
C PRO A 60 -20.62 5.60 -4.01
N TRP A 61 -20.53 4.30 -4.27
CA TRP A 61 -19.51 3.69 -5.12
C TRP A 61 -19.92 3.54 -6.59
N ASP A 62 -21.14 3.96 -6.96
CA ASP A 62 -21.59 3.99 -8.36
C ASP A 62 -21.01 5.23 -9.07
N VAL A 63 -19.69 5.23 -9.21
CA VAL A 63 -18.90 6.26 -9.88
C VAL A 63 -17.92 5.61 -10.85
N ALA A 64 -17.60 6.33 -11.92
CA ALA A 64 -16.54 5.94 -12.84
C ALA A 64 -15.60 7.10 -13.11
N LEU A 65 -14.30 6.82 -13.14
CA LEU A 65 -13.27 7.76 -13.55
C LEU A 65 -13.28 7.88 -15.07
N ILE A 66 -13.23 9.10 -15.58
CA ILE A 66 -13.11 9.40 -17.01
C ILE A 66 -11.62 9.59 -17.31
N VAL A 67 -11.07 8.71 -18.15
CA VAL A 67 -9.65 8.72 -18.51
C VAL A 67 -9.51 8.91 -20.01
N GLU A 68 -8.78 9.95 -20.42
CA GLU A 68 -8.39 10.17 -21.81
C GLU A 68 -7.13 9.36 -22.12
N PRO A 69 -7.17 8.37 -23.04
CA PRO A 69 -6.00 7.59 -23.40
C PRO A 69 -4.94 8.45 -24.09
N ILE A 70 -3.68 8.34 -23.65
CA ILE A 70 -2.52 9.01 -24.28
C ILE A 70 -1.74 8.01 -25.13
N GLU A 71 -1.45 6.84 -24.56
CA GLU A 71 -0.63 5.81 -25.19
C GLU A 71 -0.98 4.43 -24.64
N ALA A 72 -0.91 3.40 -25.48
CA ALA A 72 -0.95 2.01 -25.06
C ALA A 72 0.46 1.44 -25.06
N LEU A 73 0.89 0.94 -23.90
CA LEU A 73 2.16 0.23 -23.74
C LEU A 73 2.00 -1.26 -24.08
N GLN A 74 0.78 -1.78 -23.93
CA GLN A 74 0.39 -3.14 -24.28
C GLN A 74 -1.07 -3.12 -24.74
N GLY A 75 -1.39 -3.94 -25.75
CA GLY A 75 -2.70 -3.96 -26.36
C GLY A 75 -2.96 -2.79 -27.31
N GLU A 76 -4.22 -2.63 -27.71
CA GLU A 76 -4.65 -1.55 -28.61
C GLU A 76 -5.02 -0.30 -27.81
N LEU A 77 -4.65 0.87 -28.33
CA LEU A 77 -5.04 2.15 -27.73
C LEU A 77 -6.55 2.36 -27.92
N PRO A 78 -7.32 2.59 -26.84
CA PRO A 78 -8.74 2.89 -26.96
C PRO A 78 -8.98 4.18 -27.75
N GLU A 79 -9.91 4.15 -28.71
CA GLU A 79 -10.25 5.32 -29.55
C GLU A 79 -11.11 6.37 -28.83
N SER A 80 -11.66 6.01 -27.67
CA SER A 80 -12.55 6.85 -26.87
C SER A 80 -12.11 6.91 -25.41
N PRO A 81 -12.53 7.94 -24.65
CA PRO A 81 -12.31 7.98 -23.21
C PRO A 81 -12.76 6.70 -22.52
N LEU A 82 -11.94 6.22 -21.59
CA LEU A 82 -12.26 5.08 -20.73
C LEU A 82 -13.16 5.53 -19.57
N LEU A 83 -14.11 4.67 -19.22
CA LEU A 83 -14.92 4.79 -18.00
C LEU A 83 -14.51 3.66 -17.06
N LEU A 84 -13.64 3.96 -16.10
CA LEU A 84 -13.15 2.98 -15.14
C LEU A 84 -14.06 3.00 -13.91
N ALA A 85 -14.92 1.99 -13.78
CA ALA A 85 -15.86 1.86 -12.67
C ALA A 85 -15.14 1.76 -11.32
N GLU A 86 -15.84 2.21 -10.26
CA GLU A 86 -15.39 2.18 -8.86
C GLU A 86 -14.11 3.00 -8.58
N MET A 87 -13.67 3.80 -9.55
CA MET A 87 -12.60 4.78 -9.42
C MET A 87 -13.16 6.21 -9.44
N THR A 88 -12.54 7.12 -8.70
CA THR A 88 -13.04 8.49 -8.49
C THR A 88 -11.90 9.51 -8.47
N ILE A 89 -12.25 10.79 -8.64
CA ILE A 89 -11.33 11.89 -8.35
C ILE A 89 -11.15 11.97 -6.84
N ALA A 90 -9.90 12.09 -6.41
CA ALA A 90 -9.54 12.33 -5.02
C ALA A 90 -10.06 13.70 -4.56
N ALA A 91 -10.70 13.74 -3.40
CA ALA A 91 -11.02 15.01 -2.75
C ALA A 91 -9.73 15.72 -2.31
N ASP A 92 -9.73 17.06 -2.31
CA ASP A 92 -8.52 17.88 -2.13
C ASP A 92 -7.73 17.55 -0.85
N ASP A 93 -8.41 17.13 0.21
CA ASP A 93 -7.84 16.75 1.51
C ASP A 93 -7.26 15.33 1.55
N PHE A 94 -7.54 14.50 0.54
CA PHE A 94 -7.09 13.12 0.42
C PHE A 94 -6.19 12.87 -0.80
N VAL A 95 -5.82 13.91 -1.55
CA VAL A 95 -4.90 13.80 -2.69
C VAL A 95 -3.54 13.30 -2.22
N THR A 96 -3.20 12.07 -2.63
CA THR A 96 -1.87 11.48 -2.47
C THR A 96 -1.36 11.04 -3.84
N LEU A 97 -0.13 11.42 -4.17
CA LEU A 97 0.53 11.03 -5.41
C LEU A 97 1.36 9.77 -5.21
N SER A 98 1.49 8.97 -6.25
CA SER A 98 2.47 7.88 -6.30
C SER A 98 3.89 8.40 -6.06
N ASN A 99 4.66 7.69 -5.24
CA ASN A 99 6.09 7.95 -5.09
C ASN A 99 6.82 7.53 -6.39
N PRO A 100 7.48 8.45 -7.12
CA PRO A 100 8.12 8.14 -8.39
C PRO A 100 9.32 7.18 -8.26
N TYR A 101 9.84 6.98 -7.04
CA TYR A 101 10.96 6.08 -6.75
C TYR A 101 10.52 4.82 -6.00
N GLU A 102 9.23 4.62 -5.77
CA GLU A 102 8.68 3.33 -5.35
C GLU A 102 8.36 2.52 -6.62
N VAL A 103 8.90 1.31 -6.71
CA VAL A 103 8.72 0.40 -7.85
C VAL A 103 8.29 -1.00 -7.43
N GLN A 104 8.27 -1.29 -6.14
CA GLN A 104 7.94 -2.59 -5.57
C GLN A 104 6.54 -2.62 -4.96
N HIS A 105 6.20 -1.63 -4.13
CA HIS A 105 4.96 -1.63 -3.35
C HIS A 105 3.87 -0.79 -4.03
N ALA A 106 2.61 -1.22 -3.88
CA ALA A 106 1.44 -0.46 -4.30
C ALA A 106 1.35 0.90 -3.61
N HIS A 107 0.60 1.81 -4.24
CA HIS A 107 0.14 3.03 -3.61
C HIS A 107 -0.45 2.74 -2.21
N PRO A 108 -0.15 3.54 -1.17
CA PRO A 108 -0.62 3.31 0.20
C PRO A 108 -2.14 3.17 0.35
N GLU A 109 -2.90 3.78 -0.57
CA GLU A 109 -4.36 3.64 -0.63
C GLU A 109 -4.81 2.18 -0.78
N ALA A 110 -4.05 1.34 -1.52
CA ALA A 110 -4.36 -0.08 -1.63
C ALA A 110 -4.34 -0.77 -0.25
N GLY A 111 -3.51 -0.32 0.70
CA GLY A 111 -3.49 -0.82 2.07
C GLY A 111 -4.60 -0.25 2.98
N SER A 112 -5.38 0.73 2.50
CA SER A 112 -6.33 1.50 3.32
C SER A 112 -7.77 0.96 3.24
N GLY A 113 -7.94 -0.30 2.84
CA GLY A 113 -9.23 -1.02 2.86
C GLY A 113 -9.88 -1.26 1.49
N SER A 114 -9.39 -0.64 0.42
CA SER A 114 -9.87 -0.86 -0.96
C SER A 114 -9.06 -1.91 -1.73
N CYS A 115 -7.89 -2.30 -1.22
CA CYS A 115 -6.96 -3.30 -1.77
C CYS A 115 -6.37 -2.96 -3.13
N THR A 116 -6.93 -1.98 -3.83
CA THR A 116 -6.38 -1.35 -5.03
C THR A 116 -6.50 0.15 -4.84
N ARG A 117 -5.70 0.90 -5.59
CA ARG A 117 -5.86 2.34 -5.65
C ARG A 117 -7.13 2.66 -6.45
N TYR A 118 -7.95 3.58 -5.94
CA TYR A 118 -9.22 3.96 -6.55
C TYR A 118 -9.45 5.47 -6.61
N THR A 119 -8.62 6.28 -5.95
CA THR A 119 -8.69 7.74 -6.06
C THR A 119 -7.50 8.33 -6.81
N PHE A 120 -7.77 9.31 -7.67
CA PHE A 120 -6.77 9.97 -8.51
C PHE A 120 -6.97 11.48 -8.56
N PRO A 121 -5.90 12.29 -8.54
CA PRO A 121 -6.04 13.73 -8.72
C PRO A 121 -6.53 14.08 -10.12
N ALA A 122 -7.43 15.06 -10.23
CA ALA A 122 -7.85 15.56 -11.53
C ALA A 122 -6.65 16.07 -12.34
N GLY A 123 -6.59 15.71 -13.63
CA GLY A 123 -5.51 16.09 -14.54
C GLY A 123 -4.22 15.29 -14.40
N SER A 124 -4.12 14.34 -13.46
CA SER A 124 -2.93 13.50 -13.34
C SER A 124 -2.80 12.56 -14.55
N THR A 125 -1.55 12.23 -14.89
CA THR A 125 -1.26 11.17 -15.86
C THR A 125 -1.01 9.90 -15.07
N VAL A 126 -1.70 8.83 -15.41
CA VAL A 126 -1.74 7.58 -14.65
C VAL A 126 -1.50 6.41 -15.60
N LEU A 127 -0.73 5.44 -15.14
CA LEU A 127 -0.53 4.17 -15.83
C LEU A 127 -1.53 3.15 -15.29
N PHE A 128 -2.46 2.72 -16.14
CA PHE A 128 -3.51 1.76 -15.82
C PHE A 128 -3.23 0.40 -16.44
N PHE A 129 -3.31 -0.64 -15.62
CA PHE A 129 -3.33 -2.03 -16.05
C PHE A 129 -4.79 -2.48 -16.11
N LEU A 130 -5.23 -2.92 -17.28
CA LEU A 130 -6.64 -3.20 -17.57
C LEU A 130 -6.80 -4.64 -18.08
N GLU A 131 -7.94 -5.23 -17.76
CA GLU A 131 -8.39 -6.49 -18.31
C GLU A 131 -9.72 -6.30 -19.08
N ARG A 132 -9.96 -7.18 -20.05
CA ARG A 132 -11.18 -7.19 -20.84
C ARG A 132 -12.31 -7.82 -20.05
N GLU A 133 -13.45 -7.14 -20.01
CA GLU A 133 -14.68 -7.67 -19.46
C GLU A 133 -15.83 -7.43 -20.44
N GLY A 134 -16.29 -8.51 -21.07
CA GLY A 134 -17.22 -8.40 -22.20
C GLY A 134 -16.61 -7.58 -23.34
N ASP A 135 -17.32 -6.52 -23.75
CA ASP A 135 -16.85 -5.58 -24.78
C ASP A 135 -16.07 -4.38 -24.19
N GLY A 136 -15.89 -4.34 -22.86
CA GLY A 136 -15.27 -3.23 -22.13
C GLY A 136 -13.89 -3.54 -21.57
N LEU A 137 -13.29 -2.51 -20.97
CA LEU A 137 -12.08 -2.61 -20.16
C LEU A 137 -12.41 -2.22 -18.72
N ARG A 138 -11.83 -2.94 -17.77
CA ARG A 138 -11.89 -2.59 -16.35
C ARG A 138 -10.50 -2.65 -15.72
N PRO A 139 -10.27 -1.99 -14.56
CA PRO A 139 -9.03 -2.16 -13.82
C PRO A 139 -8.74 -3.63 -13.55
N LEU A 140 -7.47 -4.02 -13.74
CA LEU A 140 -7.00 -5.37 -13.46
C LEU A 140 -7.17 -5.69 -11.97
N GLY A 141 -7.88 -6.76 -11.66
CA GLY A 141 -8.16 -7.23 -10.30
C GLY A 141 -6.95 -7.85 -9.62
N ALA A 142 -5.96 -7.04 -9.24
CA ALA A 142 -4.74 -7.47 -8.56
C ALA A 142 -4.57 -6.76 -7.20
N PRO A 143 -5.19 -7.26 -6.11
CA PRO A 143 -5.06 -6.70 -4.78
C PRO A 143 -3.59 -6.48 -4.34
N PHE A 144 -3.31 -5.28 -3.85
CA PHE A 144 -2.01 -4.82 -3.36
C PHE A 144 -0.91 -4.76 -4.42
N ALA A 145 -1.26 -4.86 -5.71
CA ALA A 145 -0.34 -4.64 -6.82
C ALA A 145 -0.34 -3.18 -7.29
N ARG A 146 0.71 -2.80 -8.02
CA ARG A 146 0.91 -1.47 -8.61
C ARG A 146 0.14 -1.28 -9.92
N SER A 147 -1.14 -1.65 -9.95
CA SER A 147 -1.95 -1.71 -11.19
C SER A 147 -2.49 -0.35 -11.65
N SER A 148 -2.38 0.69 -10.83
CA SER A 148 -2.79 2.05 -11.18
C SER A 148 -1.97 3.08 -10.40
N GLU A 149 -1.03 3.73 -11.07
CA GLU A 149 -0.05 4.62 -10.43
C GLU A 149 0.11 5.91 -11.24
N ASP A 150 0.21 7.06 -10.56
CA ASP A 150 0.53 8.32 -11.24
C ASP A 150 1.94 8.26 -11.82
N VAL A 151 2.10 8.87 -12.97
CA VAL A 151 3.35 9.01 -13.69
C VAL A 151 3.58 10.49 -13.98
N LEU A 152 4.39 11.14 -13.14
CA LEU A 152 4.60 12.59 -13.21
C LEU A 152 5.35 13.04 -14.47
N THR A 153 6.19 12.17 -15.03
CA THR A 153 7.04 12.48 -16.18
C THR A 153 7.16 11.27 -17.11
N SER A 154 7.41 11.53 -18.39
CA SER A 154 7.60 10.47 -19.40
C SER A 154 8.82 9.59 -19.16
N ASP A 155 9.74 10.01 -18.28
CA ASP A 155 10.95 9.29 -17.88
C ASP A 155 10.88 8.72 -16.46
N ALA A 156 9.70 8.68 -15.84
CA ALA A 156 9.53 8.09 -14.52
C ALA A 156 10.07 6.64 -14.47
N PRO A 157 10.77 6.23 -13.40
CA PRO A 157 11.33 4.88 -13.27
C PRO A 157 10.29 3.77 -13.47
N TRP A 158 9.10 3.95 -12.89
CA TRP A 158 8.00 2.99 -13.04
C TRP A 158 7.57 2.82 -14.50
N LEU A 159 7.31 3.92 -15.21
CA LEU A 159 6.92 3.88 -16.62
C LEU A 159 7.99 3.21 -17.49
N ARG A 160 9.28 3.47 -17.23
CA ARG A 160 10.39 2.81 -17.94
C ARG A 160 10.42 1.30 -17.70
N LEU A 161 10.24 0.86 -16.45
CA LEU A 161 10.18 -0.57 -16.13
C LEU A 161 9.01 -1.25 -16.82
N VAL A 162 7.80 -0.66 -16.80
CA VAL A 162 6.62 -1.26 -17.43
C VAL A 162 6.79 -1.36 -18.95
N ARG A 163 7.35 -0.34 -19.60
CA ARG A 163 7.69 -0.42 -21.04
C ARG A 163 8.63 -1.59 -21.33
N PHE A 164 9.70 -1.69 -20.56
CA PHE A 164 10.65 -2.79 -20.70
C PHE A 164 10.00 -4.15 -20.47
N TYR A 165 9.17 -4.30 -19.44
CA TYR A 165 8.45 -5.55 -19.18
C TYR A 165 7.44 -5.89 -20.26
N ALA A 166 6.77 -4.89 -20.86
CA ALA A 166 5.88 -5.11 -22.01
C ALA A 166 6.66 -5.64 -23.23
N GLU A 167 7.86 -5.11 -23.48
CA GLU A 167 8.77 -5.65 -24.51
C GLU A 167 9.19 -7.09 -24.20
N VAL A 168 9.50 -7.41 -22.95
CA VAL A 168 9.84 -8.78 -22.52
C VAL A 168 8.67 -9.73 -22.71
N VAL A 169 7.45 -9.36 -22.31
CA VAL A 169 6.24 -10.20 -22.47
C VAL A 169 5.92 -10.42 -23.95
N ALA A 170 6.12 -9.43 -24.81
CA ALA A 170 5.91 -9.56 -26.25
C ALA A 170 6.96 -10.44 -26.96
N ALA A 171 8.14 -10.64 -26.36
CA ALA A 171 9.21 -11.45 -26.92
C ALA A 171 8.94 -12.97 -26.79
N PRO A 172 9.55 -13.80 -27.67
CA PRO A 172 9.51 -15.26 -27.53
C PRO A 172 10.00 -15.71 -26.16
N GLU A 173 9.33 -16.71 -25.56
CA GLU A 173 9.61 -17.19 -24.20
C GLU A 173 11.10 -17.51 -23.96
N GLY A 174 11.76 -18.13 -24.94
CA GLY A 174 13.19 -18.48 -24.87
C GLY A 174 14.16 -17.29 -24.84
N GLU A 175 13.70 -16.08 -25.17
CA GLU A 175 14.50 -14.84 -25.18
C GLU A 175 14.30 -14.00 -23.91
N ARG A 176 13.18 -14.16 -23.20
CA ARG A 176 12.77 -13.29 -22.09
C ARG A 176 13.81 -13.18 -20.97
N ASP A 177 14.34 -14.29 -20.47
CA ASP A 177 15.34 -14.24 -19.39
C ASP A 177 16.67 -13.64 -19.86
N ALA A 178 17.04 -13.79 -21.13
CA ALA A 178 18.22 -13.12 -21.67
C ALA A 178 18.03 -11.60 -21.72
N MET A 179 16.83 -11.12 -22.08
CA MET A 179 16.49 -9.69 -22.04
C MET A 179 16.55 -9.13 -20.62
N LEU A 180 15.92 -9.81 -19.65
CA LEU A 180 15.94 -9.41 -18.24
C LEU A 180 17.39 -9.34 -17.71
N ARG A 181 18.23 -10.35 -18.00
CA ARG A 181 19.64 -10.36 -17.61
C ARG A 181 20.44 -9.22 -18.22
N ALA A 182 20.22 -8.93 -19.50
CA ALA A 182 20.92 -7.87 -20.20
C ALA A 182 20.58 -6.50 -19.63
N GLU A 183 19.31 -6.26 -19.34
CA GLU A 183 18.83 -4.98 -18.81
C GLU A 183 19.25 -4.76 -17.35
N GLU A 184 19.17 -5.80 -16.52
CA GLU A 184 19.73 -5.79 -15.16
C GLU A 184 21.21 -5.42 -15.19
N ALA A 185 22.00 -6.08 -16.03
CA ALA A 185 23.43 -5.79 -16.18
C ALA A 185 23.70 -4.36 -16.68
N ARG A 186 22.86 -3.85 -17.59
CA ARG A 186 22.95 -2.48 -18.10
C ARG A 186 22.74 -1.46 -16.99
N TYR A 187 21.73 -1.65 -16.13
CA TYR A 187 21.51 -0.77 -14.99
C TYR A 187 22.57 -0.94 -13.89
N ALA A 188 23.03 -2.17 -13.63
CA ALA A 188 24.09 -2.43 -12.67
C ALA A 188 25.43 -1.76 -13.04
N ALA A 189 25.70 -1.58 -14.34
CA ALA A 189 26.88 -0.85 -14.83
C ALA A 189 26.84 0.66 -14.50
N LEU A 190 25.67 1.22 -14.20
CA LEU A 190 25.46 2.61 -13.80
C LEU A 190 25.48 2.76 -12.27
N ALA A 191 26.49 2.19 -11.61
CA ALA A 191 26.52 2.00 -10.15
C ALA A 191 26.36 3.29 -9.30
N ASN A 192 26.67 4.46 -9.87
CA ASN A 192 26.54 5.76 -9.19
C ASN A 192 25.16 6.41 -9.38
N ASP A 193 24.29 5.84 -10.21
CA ASP A 193 22.92 6.31 -10.41
C ASP A 193 21.97 5.56 -9.45
N PRO A 194 21.38 6.24 -8.45
CA PRO A 194 20.47 5.61 -7.50
C PRO A 194 19.21 5.05 -8.17
N VAL A 195 18.73 5.68 -9.25
CA VAL A 195 17.57 5.19 -10.01
C VAL A 195 17.94 3.94 -10.78
N ALA A 196 19.14 3.90 -11.40
CA ALA A 196 19.60 2.68 -12.05
C ALA A 196 19.69 1.50 -11.09
N ARG A 197 20.20 1.72 -9.86
CA ARG A 197 20.23 0.65 -8.84
C ARG A 197 18.84 0.17 -8.45
N LEU A 198 17.87 1.08 -8.32
CA LEU A 198 16.47 0.74 -8.07
C LEU A 198 15.89 -0.15 -9.18
N MET A 199 16.14 0.21 -10.44
CA MET A 199 15.65 -0.53 -11.61
C MET A 199 16.32 -1.91 -11.72
N ALA A 200 17.64 -1.99 -11.51
CA ALA A 200 18.35 -3.28 -11.47
C ALA A 200 17.81 -4.20 -10.37
N ALA A 201 17.57 -3.65 -9.16
CA ALA A 201 17.01 -4.42 -8.05
C ALA A 201 15.59 -4.93 -8.36
N ASP A 202 14.77 -4.12 -9.04
CA ASP A 202 13.44 -4.56 -9.46
C ASP A 202 13.49 -5.71 -10.47
N ILE A 203 14.33 -5.60 -11.49
CA ILE A 203 14.50 -6.66 -12.51
C ILE A 203 15.03 -7.94 -11.85
N ALA A 204 15.99 -7.83 -10.94
CA ALA A 204 16.50 -8.98 -10.19
C ALA A 204 15.40 -9.68 -9.37
N ARG A 205 14.46 -8.93 -8.78
CA ARG A 205 13.28 -9.51 -8.12
C ARG A 205 12.37 -10.25 -9.11
N GLN A 206 12.07 -9.66 -10.27
CA GLN A 206 11.24 -10.33 -11.29
C GLN A 206 11.86 -11.66 -11.73
N ARG A 207 13.19 -11.70 -11.86
CA ARG A 207 13.95 -12.91 -12.23
C ARG A 207 14.02 -13.95 -11.11
N ALA A 208 13.85 -13.55 -9.84
CA ALA A 208 13.81 -14.48 -8.72
C ALA A 208 12.52 -15.33 -8.71
N GLY A 209 11.51 -14.92 -9.46
CA GLY A 209 10.25 -15.62 -9.64
C GLY A 209 9.10 -14.98 -8.84
N PRO A 210 7.98 -15.71 -8.67
CA PRO A 210 6.79 -15.20 -8.03
C PRO A 210 7.04 -14.75 -6.58
N ASN A 211 6.31 -13.72 -6.16
CA ASN A 211 6.30 -13.30 -4.76
C ASN A 211 5.82 -14.43 -3.83
N ARG A 212 6.22 -14.37 -2.55
CA ARG A 212 5.66 -15.25 -1.50
C ARG A 212 4.16 -14.99 -1.30
N PRO A 213 3.40 -15.94 -0.73
CA PRO A 213 2.00 -15.70 -0.37
C PRO A 213 1.87 -14.46 0.53
N LEU A 214 0.81 -13.68 0.30
CA LEU A 214 0.61 -12.42 1.02
C LEU A 214 0.53 -12.61 2.53
N HIS A 215 -0.12 -13.68 3.01
CA HIS A 215 -0.25 -13.94 4.44
C HIS A 215 1.12 -14.15 5.12
N GLU A 216 2.05 -14.86 4.46
CA GLU A 216 3.41 -15.05 4.99
C GLU A 216 4.18 -13.73 5.06
N MET A 217 4.00 -12.85 4.07
CA MET A 217 4.62 -11.53 4.06
C MET A 217 4.10 -10.64 5.19
N MET A 218 2.78 -10.68 5.43
CA MET A 218 2.15 -9.92 6.52
C MET A 218 2.57 -10.43 7.90
N GLU A 219 2.73 -11.74 8.08
CA GLU A 219 3.22 -12.33 9.33
C GLU A 219 4.64 -11.87 9.65
N ASP A 220 5.52 -11.85 8.65
CA ASP A 220 6.90 -11.34 8.82
C ASP A 220 6.93 -9.84 9.18
N ASP A 221 6.06 -9.03 8.57
CA ASP A 221 5.96 -7.60 8.85
C ASP A 221 5.42 -7.34 10.26
N LEU A 222 4.41 -8.09 10.71
CA LEU A 222 3.89 -8.02 12.07
C LEU A 222 4.96 -8.43 13.09
N LEU A 223 5.67 -9.53 12.84
CA LEU A 223 6.78 -9.97 13.68
C LEU A 223 7.90 -8.93 13.72
N SER A 224 8.20 -8.29 12.59
CA SER A 224 9.21 -7.23 12.50
C SER A 224 8.79 -5.97 13.25
N ALA A 225 7.52 -5.58 13.17
CA ALA A 225 6.95 -4.47 13.90
C ALA A 225 6.94 -4.72 15.42
N GLU A 226 6.62 -5.94 15.85
CA GLU A 226 6.69 -6.35 17.26
C GLU A 226 8.13 -6.31 17.80
N VAL A 227 9.10 -6.79 17.02
CA VAL A 227 10.53 -6.73 17.39
C VAL A 227 11.02 -5.28 17.45
N GLY A 228 10.60 -4.42 16.51
CA GLY A 228 10.91 -2.99 16.52
C GLY A 228 10.34 -2.28 17.74
N ALA A 229 9.05 -2.51 18.05
CA ALA A 229 8.40 -1.95 19.23
C ALA A 229 9.06 -2.42 20.54
N SER A 230 9.54 -3.67 20.60
CA SER A 230 10.29 -4.20 21.73
C SER A 230 11.66 -3.53 21.89
N ALA A 231 12.38 -3.30 20.78
CA ALA A 231 13.67 -2.63 20.78
C ALA A 231 13.55 -1.15 21.25
N ASP A 232 12.52 -0.44 20.80
CA ASP A 232 12.25 0.94 21.22
C ASP A 232 11.85 1.01 22.70
N ALA A 233 11.03 0.05 23.18
CA ALA A 233 10.70 -0.05 24.60
C ALA A 233 11.93 -0.31 25.48
N MET A 234 12.85 -1.17 25.02
CA MET A 234 14.12 -1.43 25.72
C MET A 234 15.06 -0.22 25.71
N ALA A 235 15.17 0.50 24.58
CA ALA A 235 15.98 1.70 24.49
C ALA A 235 15.46 2.81 25.41
N ASN A 236 14.14 2.99 25.47
CA ASN A 236 13.50 3.94 26.37
C ASN A 236 13.69 3.57 27.85
N ALA A 237 13.61 2.27 28.20
CA ALA A 237 13.87 1.79 29.56
C ALA A 237 15.34 2.00 29.98
N GLN A 238 16.28 1.78 29.07
CA GLN A 238 17.70 2.01 29.32
C GLN A 238 18.00 3.51 29.48
N ALA A 239 17.44 4.36 28.62
CA ALA A 239 17.55 5.81 28.74
C ALA A 239 17.00 6.29 30.10
N ALA A 240 15.83 5.82 30.52
CA ALA A 240 15.25 6.17 31.83
C ALA A 240 16.15 5.77 33.02
N THR A 241 16.85 4.64 32.90
CA THR A 241 17.82 4.17 33.91
C THR A 241 19.07 5.04 33.95
N GLU A 242 19.54 5.52 32.79
CA GLU A 242 20.73 6.38 32.67
C GLU A 242 20.50 7.80 33.19
N VAL A 243 19.27 8.34 33.13
CA VAL A 243 18.94 9.66 33.72
C VAL A 243 18.68 9.58 35.25
N GLY A 244 18.85 8.41 35.88
CA GLY A 244 18.62 8.25 37.32
C GLY A 244 17.16 8.42 37.75
N CYS A 245 16.22 8.37 36.80
CA CYS A 245 14.80 8.33 37.10
C CYS A 245 14.44 6.91 37.55
N ALA A 246 14.13 6.74 38.84
CA ALA A 246 13.46 5.54 39.29
C ALA A 246 12.06 5.51 38.68
N VAL A 247 11.89 4.77 37.57
CA VAL A 247 10.57 4.49 37.02
C VAL A 247 9.91 3.47 37.95
N ALA A 248 8.98 3.94 38.78
CA ALA A 248 8.10 3.05 39.52
C ALA A 248 7.06 2.48 38.54
N VAL A 249 7.23 1.22 38.16
CA VAL A 249 6.18 0.46 37.47
C VAL A 249 5.13 0.12 38.52
N MET A 250 4.02 0.86 38.53
CA MET A 250 2.85 0.50 39.31
C MET A 250 2.11 -0.60 38.53
N GLU A 251 2.04 -1.81 39.09
CA GLU A 251 1.12 -2.85 38.59
C GLU A 251 -0.31 -2.30 38.66
N GLY A 252 -1.05 -2.35 37.54
CA GLY A 252 -2.48 -2.07 37.55
C GLY A 252 -3.20 -3.05 38.49
N GLU A 253 -4.23 -2.59 39.19
CA GLU A 253 -4.97 -3.34 40.23
C GLU A 253 -5.59 -4.68 39.75
N ASP A 254 -5.53 -5.00 38.46
CA ASP A 254 -6.03 -6.24 37.87
C ASP A 254 -4.95 -7.30 37.56
N GLY A 255 -3.67 -6.99 37.76
CA GLY A 255 -2.55 -7.93 37.57
C GLY A 255 -2.38 -8.46 36.13
N GLN A 256 -3.06 -7.86 35.14
CA GLN A 256 -3.04 -8.33 33.75
C GLN A 256 -2.95 -7.22 32.69
N SER A 257 -3.00 -5.94 33.06
CA SER A 257 -2.88 -4.83 32.12
C SER A 257 -1.52 -4.12 32.19
N LEU A 258 -0.80 -4.07 31.07
CA LEU A 258 0.40 -3.23 30.87
C LEU A 258 0.05 -1.82 30.39
N ALA A 259 -1.16 -1.32 30.63
CA ALA A 259 -1.53 0.07 30.34
C ALA A 259 -1.18 0.98 31.54
N GLY A 260 0.10 1.13 31.83
CA GLY A 260 0.57 2.12 32.81
C GLY A 260 0.59 3.51 32.18
N THR A 261 -0.21 4.45 32.68
CA THR A 261 -0.05 5.88 32.37
C THR A 261 1.24 6.39 32.98
N THR A 262 2.17 6.86 32.15
CA THR A 262 3.42 7.48 32.60
C THR A 262 3.13 8.91 33.07
N GLU A 263 2.92 9.12 34.37
CA GLU A 263 3.11 10.45 34.95
C GLU A 263 4.61 10.67 35.16
N LEU A 264 5.18 11.61 34.39
CA LEU A 264 6.54 12.11 34.60
C LEU A 264 6.53 13.00 35.83
N ASP A 265 6.78 12.42 37.00
CA ASP A 265 7.06 13.21 38.20
C ASP A 265 8.38 13.98 37.98
N SER A 266 8.38 15.25 38.35
CA SER A 266 9.36 16.25 37.91
C SER A 266 10.81 15.79 38.12
N CYS A 267 11.57 15.70 37.03
CA CYS A 267 13.01 15.53 37.08
C CYS A 267 13.61 16.72 37.84
N VAL A 268 14.17 16.48 39.03
CA VAL A 268 14.92 17.49 39.77
C VAL A 268 16.18 17.81 38.96
N ASN A 269 16.26 19.03 38.44
CA ASN A 269 17.45 19.53 37.74
C ASN A 269 18.66 19.45 38.68
N ALA A 270 19.73 18.79 38.21
CA ALA A 270 20.99 18.61 38.93
C ALA A 270 21.85 19.90 39.04
N ASP A 271 21.25 21.08 38.91
CA ASP A 271 21.97 22.37 38.82
C ASP A 271 21.83 23.26 40.09
N GLU A 272 21.20 22.78 41.16
CA GLU A 272 21.22 23.44 42.48
C GLU A 272 22.16 22.73 43.47
N LEU A 273 23.47 22.77 43.19
CA LEU A 273 24.51 22.50 44.20
C LEU A 273 25.60 23.58 44.13
N GLU A 274 25.28 24.80 44.56
CA GLU A 274 26.31 25.73 45.03
C GLU A 274 26.64 25.49 46.51
N PRO A 275 27.93 25.38 46.89
CA PRO A 275 28.34 25.18 48.27
C PRO A 275 28.35 26.53 49.02
N ARG A 276 27.51 26.67 50.04
CA ARG A 276 27.72 27.72 51.06
C ARG A 276 28.90 27.32 51.96
N ARG A 277 29.89 28.22 52.01
CA ARG A 277 31.04 28.22 52.91
C ARG A 277 30.64 28.32 54.37
#